data_AF-B0MZV6-F1
#
_entry.id   AF-B0MZV6-F1
#
_cell.length_a   1.000
_cell.length_b   1.000
_cell.length_c   1.000
_cell.angle_alpha   90.00
_cell.angle_beta   90.00
_cell.angle_gamma   90.00
#
_symmetry.space_group_name_H-M   'P 1'
#
loop_
_entity.id
_entity.type
_entity.pdbx_description
1 polymer ?
#
loop_
_entity_poly.entity_id
_entity_poly.type
_entity_poly.pdbx_seq_one_letter_code
_entity_poly.pdbx_strand_id
1 'polypeptide(L)'
;MIEPQILYGVTCDRCGETLINSNDNSAWYDRSTAEEEASEEDWHSVSSHHYCPNCYREDDDGNRTIKAPFPYYVQKINRFMNRIAKSYPCRIVEEDDHFALHGNTQDGKQLAPCDEEWVRSYAADKLLGIQMIDKGCANAEYIIRLRKE
;
A
#
# COMPACT_ATOMS: atom_id res chain seq x y z
N MET A 1 -20.67 2.78 -27.45
CA MET A 1 -19.71 3.90 -27.42
C MET A 1 -18.98 3.80 -26.10
N ILE A 2 -17.64 3.84 -26.10
CA ILE A 2 -16.84 3.79 -24.88
C ILE A 2 -16.19 5.16 -24.75
N GLU A 3 -16.36 5.80 -23.60
CA GLU A 3 -15.85 7.15 -23.34
C GLU A 3 -15.00 7.15 -22.07
N PRO A 4 -13.90 7.90 -22.03
CA PRO A 4 -13.10 8.04 -20.83
C PRO A 4 -13.88 8.80 -19.76
N GLN A 5 -13.80 8.33 -18.52
CA GLN A 5 -14.37 8.97 -17.34
C GLN A 5 -13.30 9.12 -16.26
N ILE A 6 -13.40 10.20 -15.47
CA ILE A 6 -12.57 10.39 -14.29
C ILE A 6 -13.31 9.77 -13.11
N LEU A 7 -12.61 8.94 -12.32
CA LEU A 7 -13.10 8.38 -11.08
C LEU A 7 -12.16 8.77 -9.93
N TYR A 8 -12.70 8.81 -8.72
CA TYR A 8 -12.00 9.17 -7.50
C TYR A 8 -11.86 7.92 -6.63
N GLY A 9 -10.64 7.60 -6.19
CA GLY A 9 -10.37 6.55 -5.21
C GLY A 9 -9.76 7.14 -3.94
N VAL A 10 -9.81 6.39 -2.84
CA VAL A 10 -9.19 6.78 -1.57
C VAL A 10 -7.99 5.88 -1.30
N THR A 11 -6.84 6.49 -1.00
CA THR A 11 -5.59 5.77 -0.69
C THR A 11 -5.08 6.24 0.66
N CYS A 12 -4.64 5.30 1.50
CA CYS A 12 -4.15 5.58 2.83
C CYS A 12 -2.81 6.33 2.76
N ASP A 13 -2.75 7.52 3.36
CA ASP A 13 -1.56 8.38 3.35
C ASP A 13 -0.36 7.79 4.11
N ARG A 14 -0.61 6.81 5.00
CA ARG A 14 0.45 6.11 5.72
C ARG A 14 0.99 4.90 4.95
N CYS A 15 0.12 3.95 4.59
CA CYS A 15 0.54 2.65 4.05
C CYS A 15 0.34 2.45 2.55
N GLY A 16 -0.39 3.35 1.87
CA GLY A 16 -0.70 3.20 0.45
C GLY A 16 -1.77 2.16 0.12
N GLU A 17 -2.46 1.60 1.11
CA GLU A 17 -3.64 0.75 0.90
C GLU A 17 -4.71 1.55 0.14
N THR A 18 -5.38 0.93 -0.82
CA THR A 18 -6.52 1.54 -1.52
C THR A 18 -7.80 1.04 -0.88
N LEU A 19 -8.74 1.96 -0.64
CA LEU A 19 -10.07 1.59 -0.18
C LEU A 19 -10.76 0.69 -1.21
N ILE A 20 -11.19 -0.47 -0.75
CA ILE A 20 -12.14 -1.34 -1.45
C ILE A 20 -13.28 -1.52 -0.46
N ASN A 21 -14.47 -1.02 -0.80
CA ASN A 21 -15.62 -1.11 0.09
C ASN A 21 -16.20 -2.54 0.10
N SER A 22 -17.20 -2.75 0.95
CA SER A 22 -17.95 -4.00 1.06
C SER A 22 -18.61 -4.51 -0.23
N ASN A 23 -18.75 -3.66 -1.26
CA ASN A 23 -19.28 -4.01 -2.59
C ASN A 23 -18.17 -4.24 -3.64
N ASP A 24 -16.91 -4.41 -3.22
CA ASP A 24 -15.73 -4.54 -4.07
C ASP A 24 -15.46 -3.32 -4.99
N ASN A 25 -16.01 -2.14 -4.66
CA ASN A 25 -15.73 -0.92 -5.39
C ASN A 25 -14.47 -0.24 -4.85
N SER A 26 -13.60 0.22 -5.76
CA SER A 26 -12.37 0.94 -5.41
C SER A 26 -12.33 2.38 -5.92
N ALA A 27 -13.38 2.85 -6.59
CA ALA A 27 -13.46 4.20 -7.15
C ALA A 27 -14.91 4.65 -7.38
N TRP A 28 -15.14 5.95 -7.26
CA TRP A 28 -16.46 6.60 -7.32
C TRP A 28 -16.49 7.79 -8.29
N TYR A 29 -17.69 8.22 -8.67
CA TYR A 29 -17.89 9.26 -9.71
C TYR A 29 -17.54 10.67 -9.23
N ASP A 30 -17.52 10.91 -7.93
CA ASP A 30 -17.17 12.19 -7.33
C ASP A 30 -16.42 11.99 -6.01
N ARG A 31 -15.81 13.09 -5.54
CA ARG A 31 -15.01 13.10 -4.33
C ARG A 31 -15.82 12.91 -3.05
N SER A 32 -17.01 13.50 -2.94
CA SER A 32 -17.85 13.39 -1.74
C SER A 32 -18.28 11.95 -1.51
N THR A 33 -18.71 11.23 -2.56
CA THR A 33 -19.06 9.81 -2.44
C THR A 33 -17.85 8.98 -1.98
N ALA A 34 -16.65 9.25 -2.50
CA ALA A 34 -15.44 8.55 -2.06
C ALA A 34 -15.10 8.83 -0.58
N GLU A 35 -15.30 10.06 -0.11
CA GLU A 35 -15.09 10.44 1.30
C GLU A 35 -16.14 9.83 2.23
N GLU A 36 -17.41 9.75 1.79
CA GLU A 36 -18.50 9.07 2.52
C GLU A 36 -18.19 7.57 2.69
N GLU A 37 -17.81 6.90 1.60
CA GLU A 37 -17.46 5.48 1.60
C GLU A 37 -16.24 5.17 2.48
N ALA A 38 -15.24 6.06 2.48
CA ALA A 38 -14.12 5.94 3.41
C ALA A 38 -14.60 6.02 4.87
N SER A 39 -15.52 6.94 5.18
CA SER A 39 -16.09 7.05 6.52
C SER A 39 -16.92 5.82 6.92
N GLU A 40 -17.68 5.25 6.00
CA GLU A 40 -18.48 4.04 6.25
C GLU A 40 -17.62 2.80 6.50
N GLU A 41 -16.43 2.74 5.88
CA GLU A 41 -15.46 1.65 6.02
C GLU A 41 -14.42 1.92 7.13
N ASP A 42 -14.76 2.80 8.09
CA ASP A 42 -13.95 3.15 9.27
C ASP A 42 -12.59 3.83 9.00
N TRP A 43 -12.41 4.45 7.84
CA TRP A 43 -11.20 5.25 7.59
C TRP A 43 -11.27 6.56 8.37
N HIS A 44 -10.12 6.96 8.91
CA HIS A 44 -9.99 8.20 9.66
C HIS A 44 -9.48 9.32 8.76
N SER A 45 -10.26 10.40 8.64
CA SER A 45 -9.92 11.57 7.84
C SER A 45 -9.42 12.72 8.71
N VAL A 46 -8.23 13.23 8.43
CA VAL A 46 -7.61 14.36 9.13
C VAL A 46 -7.03 15.33 8.12
N SER A 47 -7.51 16.58 8.08
CA SER A 47 -6.95 17.63 7.23
C SER A 47 -6.73 17.17 5.77
N SER A 48 -7.75 16.56 5.15
CA SER A 48 -7.76 15.97 3.79
C SER A 48 -6.88 14.75 3.55
N HIS A 49 -6.20 14.23 4.58
CA HIS A 49 -5.51 12.93 4.55
C HIS A 49 -6.45 11.85 5.06
N HIS A 50 -6.30 10.64 4.54
CA HIS A 50 -7.12 9.48 4.87
C HIS A 50 -6.23 8.34 5.40
N TYR A 51 -6.68 7.69 6.47
CA TYR A 51 -5.93 6.63 7.13
C TYR A 51 -6.83 5.40 7.34
N CYS A 52 -6.41 4.26 6.80
CA CYS A 52 -7.13 3.00 7.00
C CYS A 52 -7.09 2.56 8.49
N PRO A 53 -8.00 1.67 8.92
CA PRO A 53 -8.06 1.15 10.30
C PRO A 53 -6.73 0.59 10.82
N ASN A 54 -5.88 0.05 9.94
CA ASN A 54 -4.57 -0.48 10.31
C ASN A 54 -3.52 0.61 10.60
N CYS A 55 -3.80 1.87 10.29
CA CYS A 55 -2.84 2.98 10.35
C CYS A 55 -3.13 4.00 11.46
N TYR A 56 -4.19 3.83 12.23
CA TYR A 56 -4.45 4.57 13.46
C TYR A 56 -4.66 3.62 14.64
N ARG A 57 -4.75 4.19 15.84
CA ARG A 57 -5.19 3.52 17.07
C ARG A 57 -6.37 4.30 17.61
N GLU A 58 -7.37 3.61 18.12
CA GLU A 58 -8.48 4.19 18.86
C GLU A 58 -8.28 3.85 20.34
N ASP A 59 -8.40 4.84 21.22
CA ASP A 59 -8.40 4.61 22.67
C ASP A 59 -9.82 4.35 23.21
N ASP A 60 -9.93 4.04 24.50
CA ASP A 60 -11.22 3.73 25.15
C ASP A 60 -12.21 4.90 25.12
N ASP A 61 -11.73 6.13 24.92
CA ASP A 61 -12.53 7.34 24.82
C ASP A 61 -12.95 7.65 23.36
N GLY A 62 -12.58 6.78 22.41
CA GLY A 62 -12.86 6.94 20.99
C GLY A 62 -11.92 7.92 20.27
N ASN A 63 -10.83 8.37 20.90
CA ASN A 63 -9.87 9.25 20.24
C ASN A 63 -8.98 8.44 19.30
N ARG A 64 -8.95 8.86 18.03
CA ARG A 64 -8.11 8.25 17.01
C ARG A 64 -6.77 8.97 16.90
N THR A 65 -5.68 8.22 17.05
CA THR A 65 -4.30 8.71 16.88
C THR A 65 -3.60 7.98 15.76
N ILE A 66 -3.08 8.71 14.77
CA ILE A 66 -2.33 8.14 13.64
C ILE A 66 -1.03 7.49 14.14
N LYS A 67 -0.75 6.26 13.69
CA LYS A 67 0.49 5.56 14.01
C LYS A 67 1.69 6.33 13.44
N ALA A 68 2.84 6.21 14.11
CA ALA A 68 4.07 6.87 13.67
C ALA A 68 4.40 6.52 12.19
N PRO A 69 5.04 7.45 11.45
CA PRO A 69 5.52 7.18 10.10
C PRO A 69 6.44 5.95 10.07
N PHE A 70 6.45 5.24 8.94
CA PHE A 70 7.38 4.13 8.75
C PHE A 70 8.84 4.60 8.79
N PRO A 71 9.80 3.74 9.16
CA PRO A 71 11.22 4.08 9.08
C PRO A 71 11.64 4.51 7.67
N TYR A 72 12.64 5.38 7.57
CA TYR A 72 13.05 5.98 6.30
C TYR A 72 13.45 4.93 5.24
N TYR A 73 14.11 3.83 5.64
CA TYR A 73 14.51 2.79 4.70
C TYR A 73 13.28 2.08 4.07
N VAL A 74 12.23 1.84 4.85
CA VAL A 74 10.95 1.28 4.37
C VAL A 74 10.31 2.24 3.37
N GLN A 75 10.21 3.52 3.73
CA GLN A 75 9.64 4.54 2.85
C GLN A 75 10.41 4.68 1.53
N LYS A 76 11.75 4.64 1.57
CA LYS A 76 12.58 4.79 0.38
C LYS A 76 12.45 3.59 -0.55
N ILE A 77 12.41 2.38 -0.02
CA ILE A 77 12.15 1.17 -0.80
C ILE A 77 10.74 1.25 -1.38
N ASN A 78 9.73 1.59 -0.58
CA ASN A 78 8.35 1.71 -1.06
C ASN A 78 8.22 2.73 -2.20
N ARG A 79 8.90 3.88 -2.11
CA ARG A 79 8.93 4.89 -3.17
C ARG A 79 9.61 4.38 -4.44
N PHE A 80 10.72 3.65 -4.28
CA PHE A 80 11.39 3.01 -5.41
C PHE A 80 10.46 1.99 -6.09
N MET A 81 9.84 1.12 -5.30
CA MET A 81 8.91 0.11 -5.80
C MET A 81 7.70 0.74 -6.49
N ASN A 82 7.11 1.80 -5.93
CA ASN A 82 6.01 2.54 -6.56
C ASN A 82 6.40 3.21 -7.90
N ARG A 83 7.66 3.59 -8.08
CA ARG A 83 8.13 4.18 -9.34
C ARG A 83 8.25 3.14 -10.46
N ILE A 84 8.59 1.90 -10.11
CA ILE A 84 8.70 0.80 -11.07
C ILE A 84 7.39 0.02 -11.21
N ALA A 85 6.49 0.14 -10.23
CA ALA A 85 5.15 -0.41 -10.30
C ALA A 85 4.37 0.31 -11.40
N LYS A 86 3.92 -0.47 -12.40
CA LYS A 86 3.04 0.00 -13.47
C LYS A 86 1.58 -0.41 -13.22
N SER A 87 1.24 -0.73 -11.98
CA SER A 87 -0.08 -1.18 -11.52
C SER A 87 -0.48 -0.46 -10.23
N TYR A 88 -1.24 -1.11 -9.35
CA TYR A 88 -1.63 -0.55 -8.05
C TYR A 88 -0.42 -0.16 -7.19
N PRO A 89 -0.56 0.89 -6.36
CA PRO A 89 0.49 1.30 -5.44
C PRO A 89 0.96 0.15 -4.56
N CYS A 90 2.25 0.15 -4.25
CA CYS A 90 2.82 -0.76 -3.28
C CYS A 90 2.30 -0.38 -1.90
N ARG A 91 1.72 -1.35 -1.20
CA ARG A 91 1.19 -1.19 0.14
C ARG A 91 2.18 -1.71 1.18
N ILE A 92 2.27 -1.03 2.31
CA ILE A 92 3.11 -1.42 3.44
C ILE A 92 2.21 -2.08 4.50
N VAL A 93 2.50 -3.33 4.82
CA VAL A 93 1.91 -4.05 5.95
C VAL A 93 2.92 -4.02 7.10
N GLU A 94 2.42 -3.70 8.29
CA GLU A 94 3.20 -3.65 9.52
C GLU A 94 2.87 -4.85 10.39
N GLU A 95 3.79 -5.83 10.44
CA GLU A 95 3.70 -7.04 11.27
C GLU A 95 4.44 -6.82 12.59
N ASP A 96 4.36 -7.74 13.55
CA ASP A 96 4.98 -7.55 14.87
C ASP A 96 6.51 -7.43 14.80
N ASP A 97 7.18 -8.22 13.95
CA ASP A 97 8.64 -8.34 13.85
C ASP A 97 9.23 -7.74 12.55
N HIS A 98 8.40 -7.42 11.57
CA HIS A 98 8.85 -6.92 10.28
C HIS A 98 7.84 -5.99 9.59
N PHE A 99 8.29 -5.34 8.51
CA PHE A 99 7.44 -4.68 7.53
C PHE A 99 7.40 -5.52 6.26
N ALA A 100 6.25 -5.62 5.62
CA ALA A 100 6.08 -6.28 4.34
C ALA A 100 5.58 -5.28 3.28
N LEU A 101 6.33 -5.12 2.20
CA LEU A 101 5.90 -4.32 1.05
C LEU A 101 5.29 -5.27 0.03
N HIS A 102 4.00 -5.09 -0.23
CA HIS A 102 3.26 -5.85 -1.22
C HIS A 102 3.09 -5.02 -2.48
N GLY A 103 3.39 -5.60 -3.63
CA GLY A 103 3.13 -5.00 -4.93
C GLY A 103 3.03 -6.06 -6.02
N ASN A 104 2.79 -5.63 -7.26
CA ASN A 104 2.62 -6.54 -8.39
C ASN A 104 3.58 -6.21 -9.54
N THR A 105 4.01 -7.23 -10.27
CA THR A 105 4.78 -7.09 -11.52
C THR A 105 3.84 -7.09 -12.73
N GLN A 106 4.24 -6.44 -13.82
CA GLN A 106 3.44 -6.38 -15.05
C GLN A 106 3.74 -7.53 -16.02
N ASP A 107 4.98 -8.04 -16.04
CA ASP A 107 5.47 -8.92 -17.11
C ASP A 107 5.74 -10.37 -16.67
N GLY A 108 5.10 -10.78 -15.57
CA GLY A 108 5.07 -12.17 -15.15
C GLY A 108 6.31 -12.62 -14.36
N LYS A 109 6.03 -13.10 -13.15
CA LYS A 109 6.86 -13.98 -12.30
C LYS A 109 8.02 -13.39 -11.50
N GLN A 110 8.74 -12.36 -11.96
CA GLN A 110 9.93 -11.84 -11.23
C GLN A 110 10.10 -10.31 -11.32
N LEU A 111 10.82 -9.74 -10.34
CA LEU A 111 11.35 -8.38 -10.45
C LEU A 111 12.50 -8.34 -11.46
N ALA A 112 12.72 -7.20 -12.12
CA ALA A 112 13.90 -7.06 -12.97
C ALA A 112 15.17 -7.23 -12.12
N PRO A 113 16.22 -7.90 -12.61
CA PRO A 113 17.42 -8.17 -11.82
C PRO A 113 18.06 -6.91 -11.21
N CYS A 114 18.05 -5.80 -11.94
CA CYS A 114 18.57 -4.52 -11.46
C CYS A 114 17.71 -3.90 -10.33
N ASP A 115 16.39 -4.09 -10.37
CA ASP A 115 15.49 -3.60 -9.32
C ASP A 115 15.64 -4.44 -8.05
N GLU A 116 15.73 -5.76 -8.20
CA GLU A 116 15.99 -6.67 -7.08
C GLU A 116 17.36 -6.41 -6.43
N GLU A 117 18.40 -6.24 -7.24
CA GLU A 117 19.74 -5.90 -6.76
C GLU A 117 19.75 -4.56 -6.02
N TRP A 118 19.03 -3.55 -6.53
CA TRP A 118 18.89 -2.27 -5.85
C TRP A 118 18.24 -2.43 -4.46
N VAL A 119 17.15 -3.19 -4.36
CA VAL A 119 16.47 -3.46 -3.07
C VAL A 119 17.41 -4.19 -2.12
N ARG A 120 18.10 -5.23 -2.58
CA ARG A 120 19.07 -6.00 -1.77
C ARG A 120 20.22 -5.13 -1.26
N SER A 121 20.81 -4.33 -2.15
CA SER A 121 21.92 -3.43 -1.82
C SER A 121 21.50 -2.34 -0.82
N TYR A 122 20.33 -1.74 -1.01
CA TYR A 122 19.86 -0.66 -0.15
C TYR A 122 19.35 -1.16 1.21
N ALA A 123 18.63 -2.28 1.26
CA ALA A 123 18.13 -2.86 2.50
C ALA A 123 19.22 -3.54 3.33
N ALA A 124 20.25 -4.10 2.68
CA ALA A 124 21.39 -4.76 3.30
C ALA A 124 20.95 -5.77 4.40
N ASP A 125 21.41 -5.56 5.64
CA ASP A 125 21.12 -6.40 6.81
C ASP A 125 19.64 -6.38 7.24
N LYS A 126 18.86 -5.40 6.76
CA LYS A 126 17.43 -5.26 7.07
C LYS A 126 16.56 -6.14 6.19
N LEU A 127 17.07 -6.67 5.07
CA LEU A 127 16.29 -7.51 4.19
C LEU A 127 16.14 -8.92 4.78
N LEU A 128 14.90 -9.30 5.09
CA LEU A 128 14.56 -10.67 5.51
C LEU A 128 14.34 -11.57 4.30
N GLY A 129 13.81 -11.02 3.21
CA GLY A 129 13.64 -11.75 1.95
C GLY A 129 12.75 -11.04 0.95
N ILE A 130 12.81 -11.53 -0.28
CA ILE A 130 11.94 -11.13 -1.39
C ILE A 130 11.26 -12.40 -1.86
N GLN A 131 9.94 -12.43 -1.84
CA GLN A 131 9.12 -13.56 -2.25
C GLN A 131 8.28 -13.18 -3.44
N MET A 132 8.27 -14.03 -4.47
CA MET A 132 7.33 -13.95 -5.59
C MET A 132 6.17 -14.92 -5.36
N ILE A 133 4.94 -14.48 -5.61
CA ILE A 133 3.72 -15.27 -5.52
C ILE A 133 3.05 -15.27 -6.90
N ASP A 134 3.04 -16.44 -7.54
CA ASP A 134 2.33 -16.67 -8.80
C ASP A 134 0.86 -16.97 -8.48
N LYS A 135 -0.04 -16.05 -8.85
CA LYS A 135 -1.50 -16.23 -8.69
C LYS A 135 -2.16 -16.92 -9.90
N GLY A 136 -1.38 -17.41 -10.86
CA GLY A 136 -1.91 -17.94 -12.12
C GLY A 136 -2.49 -16.86 -13.04
N CYS A 137 -2.14 -15.60 -12.80
CA CYS A 137 -2.56 -14.42 -13.55
C CYS A 137 -1.39 -13.87 -14.38
N ALA A 138 -1.68 -12.90 -15.26
CA ALA A 138 -0.62 -12.20 -16.01
C ALA A 138 0.42 -11.49 -15.10
N ASN A 139 0.00 -11.11 -13.89
CA ASN A 139 0.81 -10.40 -12.91
C ASN A 139 1.18 -11.32 -11.74
N ALA A 140 2.43 -11.26 -11.27
CA ALA A 140 2.85 -11.90 -10.02
C ALA A 140 2.87 -10.87 -8.88
N GLU A 141 2.44 -11.28 -7.69
CA GLU A 141 2.62 -10.48 -6.48
C GLU A 141 4.04 -10.68 -5.97
N TYR A 142 4.66 -9.63 -5.44
CA TYR A 142 5.88 -9.73 -4.66
C TYR A 142 5.66 -9.24 -3.24
N ILE A 143 6.40 -9.84 -2.31
CA ILE A 143 6.46 -9.42 -0.91
C ILE A 143 7.93 -9.20 -0.55
N ILE A 144 8.30 -7.96 -0.23
CA ILE A 144 9.62 -7.62 0.32
C ILE A 144 9.48 -7.49 1.83
N ARG A 145 10.13 -8.37 2.58
CA ARG A 145 10.12 -8.35 4.05
C ARG A 145 11.36 -7.65 4.59
N LEU A 146 11.13 -6.66 5.44
CA LEU A 146 12.18 -5.83 6.04
C LEU A 146 12.08 -5.89 7.56
N ARG A 147 13.18 -6.18 8.25
CA ARG A 147 13.25 -6.26 9.71
C ARG A 147 12.86 -4.91 10.34
N LYS A 148 12.15 -4.93 11.48
CA LYS A 148 11.98 -3.78 12.37
C LYS A 148 13.26 -3.54 13.18
N GLU A 149 13.66 -2.29 13.35
CA GLU A 149 14.77 -1.91 14.24
C GLU A 149 14.35 -1.97 15.72
#